data_AF-A0A2T2YC70-F1
#
_entry.id   AF-A0A2T2YC70-F1
#
_cell.length_a   1.000
_cell.length_b   1.000
_cell.length_c   1.000
_cell.angle_alpha   90.00
_cell.angle_beta   90.00
_cell.angle_gamma   90.00
#
_symmetry.space_group_name_H-M   'P 1'
#
loop_
_entity.id
_entity.type
_entity.pdbx_description
1 polymer ?
#
loop_
_entity_poly.entity_id
_entity_poly.type
_entity_poly.pdbx_seq_one_letter_code
_entity_poly.pdbx_strand_id
1 'polypeptide(L)'
;MKDTVTEYIESGILELYVMGLTSAAENEEVELMAATHKAIRQELDTILTTMELYASEHAVAPRPLMKSLFLATVDYLNRLEKGEPASFPPLLTISSSLSDYAPWLNRPDMFLPEIAEDTYIKIIGHIPTMTTAIVWLKNKADAEVHRKEYERFLVIEGTCTVTAGEAIHSLAPGNYYEVPLHTSHVIQVTSKQPCKVVLQRVAVE
;
A
#
# COMPACT_ATOMS: atom_id res chain seq x y z
N MET A 1 -25.03 -46.03 18.54
CA MET A 1 -25.10 -45.41 17.20
C MET A 1 -24.75 -43.95 17.42
N LYS A 2 -23.67 -43.44 16.83
CA LYS A 2 -23.39 -42.00 16.85
C LYS A 2 -24.43 -41.31 15.95
N ASP A 3 -24.79 -40.09 16.31
CA ASP A 3 -25.72 -39.25 15.54
C ASP A 3 -25.02 -38.79 14.24
N THR A 4 -25.73 -38.78 13.10
CA THR A 4 -25.16 -38.45 11.78
C THR A 4 -24.62 -37.02 11.72
N VAL A 5 -25.21 -36.11 12.50
CA VAL A 5 -24.69 -34.74 12.67
C VAL A 5 -23.34 -34.75 13.39
N THR A 6 -23.18 -35.59 14.41
CA THR A 6 -21.92 -35.74 15.16
C THR A 6 -20.83 -36.36 14.29
N GLU A 7 -21.15 -37.38 13.50
CA GLU A 7 -20.20 -37.98 12.56
C GLU A 7 -19.72 -36.97 11.50
N TYR A 8 -20.62 -36.11 11.03
CA TYR A 8 -20.27 -35.04 10.09
C TYR A 8 -19.32 -34.01 10.72
N ILE A 9 -19.60 -33.58 11.95
CA ILE A 9 -18.73 -32.65 12.71
C ILE A 9 -17.35 -33.28 12.95
N GLU A 10 -17.29 -34.55 13.36
CA GLU A 10 -16.03 -35.24 13.65
C GLU A 10 -15.25 -35.67 12.39
N SER A 11 -15.80 -35.45 11.19
CA SER A 11 -15.18 -35.91 9.92
C SER A 11 -13.96 -35.10 9.49
N GLY A 12 -13.79 -33.89 10.02
CA GLY A 12 -12.77 -32.94 9.59
C GLY A 12 -13.14 -32.10 8.36
N ILE A 13 -14.32 -32.32 7.75
CA ILE A 13 -14.74 -31.63 6.53
C ILE A 13 -14.99 -30.13 6.77
N LEU A 14 -15.42 -29.75 7.97
CA LEU A 14 -15.70 -28.35 8.31
C LEU A 14 -14.42 -27.53 8.42
N GLU A 15 -13.36 -28.09 9.01
CA GLU A 15 -12.04 -27.47 9.08
C GLU A 15 -11.41 -27.33 7.69
N LEU A 16 -11.52 -28.38 6.86
CA LEU A 16 -11.08 -28.33 5.47
C LEU A 16 -11.82 -27.25 4.67
N TYR A 17 -13.13 -27.12 4.91
CA TYR A 17 -13.95 -26.08 4.29
C TYR A 17 -13.48 -24.67 4.68
N VAL A 18 -13.30 -24.42 5.97
CA VAL A 18 -12.84 -23.11 6.45
C VAL A 18 -11.43 -22.78 5.95
N MET A 19 -10.55 -23.78 5.82
CA MET A 19 -9.23 -23.60 5.22
C MET A 19 -9.25 -23.42 3.68
N GLY A 20 -10.40 -23.55 3.03
CA GLY A 20 -10.54 -23.46 1.57
C GLY A 20 -9.92 -24.65 0.83
N LEU A 21 -9.85 -25.83 1.46
CA LEU A 21 -9.23 -27.05 0.94
C LEU A 21 -10.24 -28.08 0.41
N THR A 22 -11.52 -27.77 0.44
CA THR A 22 -12.62 -28.58 -0.11
C THR A 22 -12.85 -28.33 -1.59
N SER A 23 -13.38 -29.34 -2.27
CA SER A 23 -13.88 -29.23 -3.64
C SER A 23 -15.19 -28.44 -3.71
N ALA A 24 -15.59 -28.03 -4.91
CA ALA A 24 -16.87 -27.33 -5.11
C ALA A 24 -18.09 -28.17 -4.67
N ALA A 25 -18.06 -29.48 -4.86
CA ALA A 25 -19.13 -30.38 -4.43
C ALA A 25 -19.20 -30.48 -2.89
N GLU A 26 -18.05 -30.57 -2.23
CA GLU A 26 -17.97 -30.58 -0.76
C GLU A 26 -18.41 -29.23 -0.17
N ASN A 27 -18.11 -28.10 -0.85
CA ASN A 27 -18.60 -26.78 -0.43
C ASN A 27 -20.13 -26.72 -0.43
N GLU A 28 -20.76 -27.20 -1.50
CA GLU A 28 -22.22 -27.26 -1.60
C GLU A 28 -22.83 -28.16 -0.52
N GLU A 29 -22.19 -29.31 -0.24
CA GLU A 29 -22.61 -30.22 0.82
C GLU A 29 -22.51 -29.57 2.21
N VAL A 30 -21.37 -28.95 2.53
CA VAL A 30 -21.15 -28.26 3.82
C VAL A 30 -22.17 -27.14 4.02
N GLU A 31 -22.42 -26.33 2.99
CA GLU A 31 -23.39 -25.24 3.09
C GLU A 31 -24.84 -25.76 3.24
N LEU A 32 -25.20 -26.84 2.52
CA LEU A 32 -26.50 -27.49 2.67
C LEU A 32 -26.66 -28.06 4.09
N MET A 33 -25.63 -28.73 4.61
CA MET A 33 -25.62 -29.32 5.96
C MET A 33 -25.70 -28.25 7.03
N ALA A 34 -24.96 -27.16 6.89
CA ALA A 34 -25.00 -26.02 7.81
C ALA A 34 -26.31 -25.22 7.71
N ALA A 35 -27.00 -25.21 6.56
CA ALA A 35 -28.34 -24.62 6.42
C ALA A 35 -29.44 -25.49 7.05
N THR A 36 -29.29 -26.81 6.99
CA THR A 36 -30.30 -27.76 7.47
C THR A 36 -30.14 -28.06 8.96
N HIS A 37 -28.91 -28.05 9.48
CA HIS A 37 -28.60 -28.42 10.85
C HIS A 37 -27.90 -27.28 11.61
N LYS A 38 -28.60 -26.72 12.60
CA LYS A 38 -28.07 -25.62 13.43
C LYS A 38 -26.75 -25.97 14.13
N ALA A 39 -26.59 -27.21 14.60
CA ALA A 39 -25.37 -27.64 15.27
C ALA A 39 -24.14 -27.58 14.35
N ILE A 40 -24.30 -27.90 13.06
CA ILE A 40 -23.22 -27.81 12.07
C ILE A 40 -22.84 -26.35 11.81
N ARG A 41 -23.83 -25.45 11.69
CA ARG A 41 -23.56 -24.01 11.58
C ARG A 41 -22.80 -23.48 12.79
N GLN A 42 -23.21 -23.87 14.00
CA GLN A 42 -22.55 -23.46 15.24
C GLN A 42 -21.11 -23.95 15.32
N GLU A 43 -20.84 -25.18 14.86
CA GLU A 43 -19.47 -25.69 14.78
C GLU A 43 -18.64 -24.91 13.75
N LEU A 44 -19.20 -24.65 12.57
CA LEU A 44 -18.56 -23.84 11.53
C LEU A 44 -18.15 -22.45 12.04
N ASP A 45 -19.07 -21.77 12.74
CA ASP A 45 -18.83 -20.45 13.31
C ASP A 45 -17.74 -20.49 14.41
N THR A 46 -17.70 -21.58 15.17
CA THR A 46 -16.67 -21.81 16.21
C THR A 46 -15.29 -22.00 15.58
N ILE A 47 -15.19 -22.80 14.52
CA ILE A 47 -13.95 -23.02 13.77
C ILE A 47 -13.49 -21.70 13.13
N LEU A 48 -14.40 -20.96 12.48
CA LEU A 48 -14.12 -19.66 11.87
C LEU A 48 -13.57 -18.65 12.88
N THR A 49 -14.24 -18.50 14.02
CA THR A 49 -13.81 -17.58 15.09
C THR A 49 -12.43 -17.98 15.63
N THR A 50 -12.19 -19.27 15.80
CA THR A 50 -10.90 -19.78 16.28
C THR A 50 -9.78 -19.49 15.26
N MET A 51 -10.04 -19.67 13.97
CA MET A 51 -9.08 -19.37 12.91
C MET A 51 -8.84 -17.87 12.77
N GLU A 52 -9.85 -17.02 12.94
CA GLU A 52 -9.69 -15.56 12.94
C GLU A 52 -8.80 -15.09 14.10
N LEU A 53 -9.00 -15.65 15.29
CA LEU A 53 -8.14 -15.38 16.45
C LEU A 53 -6.70 -15.80 16.19
N TYR A 54 -6.49 -17.03 15.70
CA TYR A 54 -5.15 -17.51 15.33
C TYR A 54 -4.49 -16.62 14.28
N ALA A 55 -5.21 -16.27 13.21
CA ALA A 55 -4.71 -15.41 12.15
C ALA A 55 -4.35 -14.01 12.67
N SER A 56 -5.13 -13.47 13.61
CA SER A 56 -4.87 -12.17 14.24
C SER A 56 -3.64 -12.21 15.15
N GLU A 57 -3.47 -13.25 15.96
CA GLU A 57 -2.30 -13.44 16.83
C GLU A 57 -1.00 -13.65 16.04
N HIS A 58 -1.11 -14.26 14.85
CA HIS A 58 0.01 -14.53 13.96
C HIS A 58 0.10 -13.52 12.79
N ALA A 59 -0.59 -12.39 12.87
CA ALA A 59 -0.61 -11.39 11.81
C ALA A 59 0.78 -10.82 11.56
N VAL A 60 1.20 -10.85 10.29
CA VAL A 60 2.44 -10.20 9.83
C VAL A 60 2.10 -8.81 9.33
N ALA A 61 2.68 -7.78 9.96
CA ALA A 61 2.45 -6.40 9.54
C ALA A 61 2.93 -6.19 8.09
N PRO A 62 2.10 -5.57 7.22
CA PRO A 62 2.55 -5.20 5.88
C PRO A 62 3.64 -4.14 5.96
N ARG A 63 4.38 -3.96 4.85
CA ARG A 63 5.37 -2.89 4.76
C ARG A 63 4.69 -1.54 4.99
N PRO A 64 5.27 -0.61 5.78
CA PRO A 64 4.60 0.63 6.18
C PRO A 64 4.05 1.49 5.05
N LEU A 65 4.72 1.53 3.89
CA LEU A 65 4.29 2.29 2.72
C LEU A 65 3.11 1.66 1.96
N MET A 66 2.84 0.37 2.18
CA MET A 66 1.93 -0.41 1.33
C MET A 66 0.49 0.12 1.40
N LYS A 67 0.03 0.51 2.58
CA LYS A 67 -1.31 1.08 2.77
C LYS A 67 -1.47 2.39 1.99
N SER A 68 -0.54 3.32 2.15
CA SER A 68 -0.57 4.61 1.45
C SER A 68 -0.51 4.45 -0.07
N LEU A 69 0.32 3.53 -0.56
CA LEU A 69 0.42 3.22 -1.98
C LEU A 69 -0.86 2.60 -2.53
N PHE A 70 -1.45 1.64 -1.82
CA PHE A 70 -2.71 1.02 -2.22
C PHE A 70 -3.84 2.05 -2.31
N LEU A 71 -3.99 2.90 -1.29
CA LEU A 71 -4.99 3.97 -1.29
C LEU A 71 -4.79 4.96 -2.43
N ALA A 72 -3.53 5.30 -2.75
CA ALA A 72 -3.20 6.16 -3.87
C ALA A 72 -3.51 5.53 -5.23
N THR A 73 -3.30 4.23 -5.38
CA THR A 73 -3.69 3.47 -6.58
C THR A 73 -5.20 3.47 -6.74
N VAL A 74 -5.97 3.22 -5.68
CA VAL A 74 -7.44 3.27 -5.72
C VAL A 74 -7.92 4.67 -6.09
N ASP A 75 -7.38 5.73 -5.46
CA ASP A 75 -7.70 7.13 -5.78
C ASP A 75 -7.44 7.45 -7.25
N TYR A 76 -6.26 7.06 -7.77
CA TYR A 76 -5.86 7.32 -9.14
C TYR A 76 -6.75 6.61 -10.15
N LEU A 77 -7.01 5.31 -9.96
CA LEU A 77 -7.89 4.55 -10.84
C LEU A 77 -9.32 5.10 -10.83
N ASN A 78 -9.83 5.49 -9.66
CA ASN A 78 -11.15 6.11 -9.54
C ASN A 78 -11.24 7.45 -10.30
N ARG A 79 -10.17 8.26 -10.23
CA ARG A 79 -10.08 9.53 -10.98
C ARG A 79 -10.05 9.30 -12.50
N LEU A 80 -9.29 8.31 -12.97
CA LEU A 80 -9.28 7.93 -14.38
C LEU A 80 -10.66 7.45 -14.85
N GLU A 81 -11.33 6.60 -14.07
CA GLU A 81 -12.70 6.13 -14.36
C GLU A 81 -13.69 7.29 -14.46
N LYS A 82 -13.50 8.34 -13.64
CA LYS A 82 -14.30 9.58 -13.65
C LYS A 82 -13.91 10.57 -14.75
N GLY A 83 -13.01 10.20 -15.65
CA GLY A 83 -12.66 10.98 -16.83
C GLY A 83 -11.43 11.89 -16.68
N GLU A 84 -10.63 11.73 -15.62
CA GLU A 84 -9.31 12.35 -15.60
C GLU A 84 -8.45 11.75 -16.73
N PRO A 85 -7.83 12.56 -17.60
CA PRO A 85 -6.96 12.03 -18.64
C PRO A 85 -5.70 11.41 -18.03
N ALA A 86 -5.27 10.27 -18.57
CA ALA A 86 -3.96 9.73 -18.26
C ALA A 86 -2.90 10.79 -18.59
N SER A 87 -1.99 11.01 -17.66
CA SER A 87 -0.97 12.04 -17.77
C SER A 87 0.43 11.46 -17.65
N PHE A 88 1.39 12.13 -18.27
CA PHE A 88 2.78 11.69 -18.37
C PHE A 88 3.70 12.78 -17.84
N PRO A 89 3.82 12.91 -16.50
CA PRO A 89 4.76 13.87 -15.92
C PRO A 89 6.18 13.67 -16.47
N PRO A 90 6.94 14.77 -16.68
CA PRO A 90 8.29 14.66 -17.18
C PRO A 90 9.17 13.85 -16.22
N LEU A 91 10.28 13.30 -16.73
CA LEU A 91 11.24 12.60 -15.89
C LEU A 91 11.92 13.58 -14.93
N LEU A 92 12.03 13.22 -13.66
CA LEU A 92 12.82 13.93 -12.68
C LEU A 92 14.31 13.80 -13.00
N THR A 93 14.97 14.94 -13.05
CA THR A 93 16.42 15.07 -13.21
C THR A 93 16.93 16.16 -12.28
N ILE A 94 18.25 16.29 -12.18
CA ILE A 94 18.89 17.36 -11.40
C ILE A 94 18.50 18.78 -11.89
N SER A 95 18.03 18.92 -13.13
CA SER A 95 17.58 20.20 -13.70
C SER A 95 16.08 20.43 -13.57
N SER A 96 15.33 19.49 -13.00
CA SER A 96 13.89 19.64 -12.80
C SER A 96 13.58 20.80 -11.85
N SER A 97 12.47 21.47 -12.11
CA SER A 97 12.00 22.63 -11.38
C SER A 97 10.54 22.43 -10.94
N LEU A 98 10.09 23.22 -9.97
CA LEU A 98 8.70 23.18 -9.51
C LEU A 98 7.70 23.50 -10.65
N SER A 99 8.09 24.39 -11.58
CA SER A 99 7.24 24.76 -12.72
C SER A 99 6.94 23.61 -13.66
N ASP A 100 7.84 22.63 -13.77
CA ASP A 100 7.64 21.45 -14.63
C ASP A 100 6.46 20.59 -14.15
N TYR A 101 6.10 20.71 -12.87
CA TYR A 101 5.02 19.96 -12.23
C TYR A 101 3.81 20.82 -11.84
N ALA A 102 3.80 22.10 -12.21
CA ALA A 102 2.71 23.03 -11.92
C ALA A 102 1.30 22.53 -12.31
N PRO A 103 1.08 21.82 -13.44
CA PRO A 103 -0.25 21.30 -13.81
C PRO A 103 -0.86 20.38 -12.75
N TRP A 104 -0.04 19.68 -11.97
CA TRP A 104 -0.49 18.82 -10.88
C TRP A 104 -0.43 19.51 -9.52
N LEU A 105 0.64 20.24 -9.24
CA LEU A 105 0.85 20.90 -7.95
C LEU A 105 -0.21 21.98 -7.64
N ASN A 106 -0.77 22.62 -8.67
CA ASN A 106 -1.75 23.71 -8.52
C ASN A 106 -3.21 23.23 -8.53
N ARG A 107 -3.44 21.92 -8.60
CA ARG A 107 -4.80 21.37 -8.59
C ARG A 107 -5.43 21.52 -7.20
N PRO A 108 -6.71 21.92 -7.12
CA PRO A 108 -7.38 22.12 -5.84
C PRO A 108 -7.59 20.82 -5.05
N ASP A 109 -7.59 19.66 -5.72
CA ASP A 109 -7.73 18.34 -5.11
C ASP A 109 -6.39 17.69 -4.71
N MET A 110 -5.25 18.35 -4.97
CA MET A 110 -3.89 17.88 -4.62
C MET A 110 -3.41 18.49 -3.31
N PHE A 111 -4.11 18.19 -2.22
CA PHE A 111 -3.77 18.65 -0.87
C PHE A 111 -3.66 17.46 0.10
N LEU A 112 -3.03 17.72 1.25
CA LEU A 112 -2.93 16.77 2.36
C LEU A 112 -4.16 16.89 3.27
N PRO A 113 -5.03 15.87 3.38
CA PRO A 113 -6.12 15.88 4.33
C PRO A 113 -5.62 15.85 5.77
N GLU A 114 -6.32 16.50 6.70
CA GLU A 114 -5.95 16.50 8.12
C GLU A 114 -5.88 15.08 8.71
N ILE A 115 -6.85 14.24 8.34
CA ILE A 115 -6.98 12.83 8.76
C ILE A 115 -5.94 11.90 8.14
N ALA A 116 -5.11 12.37 7.22
CA ALA A 116 -4.12 11.53 6.56
C ALA A 116 -3.09 10.98 7.57
N GLU A 117 -2.56 9.80 7.28
CA GLU A 117 -1.49 9.20 8.07
C GLU A 117 -0.14 9.90 7.83
N ASP A 118 0.93 9.32 8.36
CA ASP A 118 2.29 9.88 8.28
C ASP A 118 2.80 10.04 6.84
N THR A 119 2.36 9.17 5.93
CA THR A 119 2.65 9.25 4.50
C THR A 119 1.36 9.28 3.70
N TYR A 120 1.16 10.34 2.93
CA TYR A 120 0.04 10.48 2.01
C TYR A 120 0.53 10.61 0.58
N ILE A 121 -0.12 9.91 -0.36
CA ILE A 121 0.35 9.78 -1.74
C ILE A 121 -0.81 10.07 -2.68
N LYS A 122 -0.53 10.86 -3.72
CA LYS A 122 -1.39 11.08 -4.88
C LYS A 122 -0.63 10.71 -6.13
N ILE A 123 -1.00 9.61 -6.79
CA ILE A 123 -0.42 9.28 -8.09
C ILE A 123 -0.93 10.30 -9.11
N ILE A 124 0.01 10.81 -9.91
CA ILE A 124 -0.24 11.80 -10.96
C ILE A 124 0.09 11.27 -12.36
N GLY A 125 0.85 10.19 -12.46
CA GLY A 125 1.05 9.47 -13.71
C GLY A 125 1.61 8.07 -13.47
N HIS A 126 1.21 7.12 -14.30
CA HIS A 126 1.69 5.74 -14.22
C HIS A 126 1.78 5.12 -15.62
N ILE A 127 2.95 4.55 -15.91
CA ILE A 127 3.25 3.69 -17.06
C ILE A 127 4.04 2.46 -16.57
N PRO A 128 4.15 1.38 -17.36
CA PRO A 128 4.79 0.14 -16.90
C PRO A 128 6.22 0.29 -16.35
N THR A 129 6.95 1.31 -16.80
CA THR A 129 8.34 1.56 -16.40
C THR A 129 8.48 2.73 -15.43
N MET A 130 7.41 3.45 -15.10
CA MET A 130 7.51 4.64 -14.25
C MET A 130 6.19 4.97 -13.55
N THR A 131 6.28 5.22 -12.25
CA THR A 131 5.20 5.86 -11.47
C THR A 131 5.66 7.22 -10.98
N THR A 132 4.83 8.24 -11.15
CA THR A 132 5.02 9.58 -10.59
C THR A 132 3.89 9.91 -9.62
N ALA A 133 4.25 10.39 -8.43
CA ALA A 133 3.31 10.78 -7.40
C ALA A 133 3.71 12.09 -6.71
N ILE A 134 2.72 12.78 -6.14
CA ILE A 134 2.95 13.79 -5.11
C ILE A 134 2.84 13.08 -3.76
N VAL A 135 3.86 13.23 -2.91
CA VAL A 135 3.95 12.56 -1.61
C VAL A 135 4.11 13.61 -0.53
N TRP A 136 3.34 13.48 0.55
CA TRP A 136 3.49 14.25 1.77
C TRP A 136 3.96 13.34 2.89
N LEU A 137 5.10 13.67 3.46
CA LEU A 137 5.68 13.01 4.63
C LEU A 137 5.51 13.93 5.83
N LYS A 138 4.77 13.49 6.87
CA LYS A 138 4.57 14.27 8.10
C LYS A 138 5.76 14.16 9.05
N ASN A 139 6.28 12.95 9.23
CA ASN A 139 7.29 12.64 10.24
C ASN A 139 8.52 11.95 9.63
N LYS A 140 8.36 10.71 9.18
CA LYS A 140 9.43 9.91 8.58
C LYS A 140 8.85 8.94 7.55
N ALA A 141 9.67 8.52 6.60
CA ALA A 141 9.45 7.29 5.83
C ALA A 141 10.31 6.18 6.44
N ASP A 142 9.76 4.98 6.56
CA ASP A 142 10.51 3.83 7.04
C ASP A 142 11.59 3.38 6.04
N ALA A 143 12.56 2.61 6.54
CA ALA A 143 13.71 2.20 5.74
C ALA A 143 13.29 1.33 4.55
N GLU A 144 13.75 1.69 3.34
CA GLU A 144 13.51 0.94 2.12
C GLU A 144 14.81 0.73 1.32
N VAL A 145 14.85 -0.37 0.55
CA VAL A 145 15.93 -0.69 -0.38
C VAL A 145 15.33 -1.01 -1.74
N HIS A 146 15.75 -0.26 -2.77
CA HIS A 146 15.37 -0.52 -4.14
C HIS A 146 16.46 -1.30 -4.87
N ARG A 147 16.07 -2.31 -5.66
CA ARG A 147 17.01 -3.16 -6.42
C ARG A 147 16.83 -3.11 -7.93
N LYS A 148 15.66 -2.65 -8.38
CA LYS A 148 15.24 -2.70 -9.79
C LYS A 148 14.57 -1.40 -10.24
N GLU A 149 14.55 -0.40 -9.37
CA GLU A 149 13.90 0.88 -9.61
C GLU A 149 14.78 1.98 -9.01
N TYR A 150 15.01 3.05 -9.76
CA TYR A 150 15.51 4.30 -9.22
C TYR A 150 14.35 5.01 -8.53
N GLU A 151 14.56 5.42 -7.28
CA GLU A 151 13.65 6.36 -6.61
C GLU A 151 14.26 7.77 -6.69
N ARG A 152 13.47 8.71 -7.21
CA ARG A 152 13.85 10.10 -7.39
C ARG A 152 12.82 10.98 -6.72
N PHE A 153 13.25 12.09 -6.15
CA PHE A 153 12.32 13.10 -5.68
C PHE A 153 12.84 14.52 -5.85
N LEU A 154 11.88 15.42 -6.06
CA LEU A 154 12.04 16.87 -6.05
C LEU A 154 11.22 17.42 -4.89
N VAL A 155 11.88 18.11 -3.96
CA VAL A 155 11.21 18.73 -2.81
C VAL A 155 10.45 19.98 -3.26
N ILE A 156 9.19 20.08 -2.86
CA ILE A 156 8.27 21.16 -3.24
C ILE A 156 7.99 22.08 -2.06
N GLU A 157 7.71 21.53 -0.88
CA GLU A 157 7.43 22.28 0.35
C GLU A 157 8.04 21.56 1.55
N GLY A 158 8.37 22.31 2.60
CA GLY A 158 9.00 21.75 3.80
C GLY A 158 10.46 21.32 3.55
N THR A 159 11.03 20.62 4.52
CA THR A 159 12.40 20.13 4.46
C THR A 159 12.50 18.72 5.05
N CYS A 160 13.43 17.93 4.52
CA CYS A 160 13.74 16.61 5.06
C CYS A 160 15.24 16.31 4.94
N THR A 161 15.67 15.27 5.63
CA THR A 161 16.97 14.63 5.40
C THR A 161 16.75 13.24 4.83
N VAL A 162 17.61 12.86 3.89
CA VAL A 162 17.71 11.49 3.38
C VAL A 162 18.99 10.91 3.90
N THR A 163 18.88 9.84 4.70
CA THR A 163 20.02 9.05 5.13
C THR A 163 20.10 7.85 4.20
N ALA A 164 21.15 7.75 3.38
CA ALA A 164 21.37 6.63 2.46
C ALA A 164 22.76 6.02 2.73
N GLY A 165 22.78 4.81 3.28
CA GLY A 165 24.00 4.23 3.83
C GLY A 165 24.54 5.10 4.99
N GLU A 166 25.78 5.57 4.88
CA GLU A 166 26.40 6.48 5.87
C GLU A 166 26.21 7.96 5.52
N ALA A 167 25.72 8.28 4.31
CA ALA A 167 25.55 9.65 3.86
C ALA A 167 24.23 10.24 4.35
N ILE A 168 24.26 11.50 4.78
CA ILE A 168 23.07 12.28 5.14
C ILE A 168 22.99 13.49 4.21
N HIS A 169 21.88 13.61 3.49
CA HIS A 169 21.60 14.69 2.57
C HIS A 169 20.44 15.54 3.10
N SER A 170 20.67 16.82 3.34
CA SER A 170 19.60 17.77 3.72
C SER A 170 18.98 18.34 2.46
N LEU A 171 17.64 18.33 2.40
CA LEU A 171 16.88 18.75 1.23
C LEU A 171 15.82 19.78 1.60
N ALA A 172 15.72 20.80 0.76
CA ALA A 172 14.81 21.91 0.84
C ALA A 172 14.11 22.11 -0.52
N PRO A 173 13.07 22.97 -0.61
CA PRO A 173 12.33 23.17 -1.85
C PRO A 173 13.23 23.47 -3.05
N GLY A 174 13.01 22.77 -4.15
CA GLY A 174 13.82 22.82 -5.36
C GLY A 174 15.00 21.84 -5.39
N ASN A 175 15.32 21.15 -4.30
CA ASN A 175 16.35 20.12 -4.33
C ASN A 175 15.84 18.82 -4.95
N TYR A 176 16.62 18.28 -5.86
CA TYR A 176 16.48 16.94 -6.43
C TYR A 176 17.40 15.96 -5.70
N TYR A 177 16.95 14.73 -5.54
CA TYR A 177 17.79 13.61 -5.10
C TYR A 177 17.36 12.31 -5.79
N GLU A 178 18.35 11.49 -6.16
CA GLU A 178 18.17 10.12 -6.63
C GLU A 178 18.76 9.17 -5.59
N VAL A 179 17.94 8.24 -5.11
CA VAL A 179 18.37 7.23 -4.17
C VAL A 179 19.24 6.20 -4.89
N PRO A 180 20.48 5.96 -4.44
CA PRO A 180 21.33 4.93 -5.03
C PRO A 180 20.70 3.54 -4.91
N LEU A 181 20.81 2.73 -5.96
CA LEU A 181 20.37 1.34 -5.92
C LEU A 181 21.08 0.55 -4.82
N HIS A 182 20.40 -0.47 -4.31
CA HIS A 182 20.89 -1.40 -3.29
C HIS A 182 21.29 -0.74 -1.96
N THR A 183 20.93 0.53 -1.78
CA THR A 183 21.26 1.28 -0.58
C THR A 183 19.99 1.45 0.26
N SER A 184 20.09 1.06 1.54
CA SER A 184 19.01 1.35 2.49
C SER A 184 18.96 2.85 2.70
N HIS A 185 17.76 3.41 2.60
CA HIS A 185 17.54 4.81 2.83
C HIS A 185 16.33 5.06 3.72
N VAL A 186 16.40 6.15 4.49
CA VAL A 186 15.37 6.63 5.40
C VAL A 186 15.19 8.12 5.14
N ILE A 187 13.94 8.57 5.13
CA ILE A 187 13.62 10.00 5.01
C ILE A 187 13.08 10.48 6.36
N GLN A 188 13.67 11.56 6.88
CA GLN A 188 13.24 12.20 8.12
C GLN A 188 12.84 13.64 7.83
N VAL A 189 11.61 14.02 8.17
CA VAL A 189 11.14 15.40 8.04
C VAL A 189 11.83 16.26 9.09
N THR A 190 12.32 17.43 8.68
CA THR A 190 13.06 18.37 9.55
C THR A 190 12.34 19.70 9.73
N SER A 191 11.34 20.00 8.91
CA SER A 191 10.47 21.18 9.08
C SER A 191 9.29 20.90 10.02
N LYS A 192 8.66 21.97 10.51
CA LYS A 192 7.40 21.87 11.29
C LYS A 192 6.21 21.42 10.45
N GLN A 193 6.24 21.71 9.15
CA GLN A 193 5.25 21.27 8.19
C GLN A 193 5.72 19.99 7.49
N PRO A 194 4.80 19.19 6.92
CA PRO A 194 5.15 18.01 6.14
C PRO A 194 6.13 18.34 5.00
N CYS A 195 7.05 17.43 4.71
CA CYS A 195 7.85 17.49 3.50
C CYS A 195 7.01 16.98 2.32
N LYS A 196 6.72 17.86 1.38
CA LYS A 196 5.98 17.54 0.15
C LYS A 196 6.98 17.38 -0.99
N VAL A 197 6.92 16.26 -1.68
CA VAL A 197 7.82 15.94 -2.80
C VAL A 197 7.02 15.49 -4.02
N VAL A 198 7.54 15.75 -5.20
CA VAL A 198 7.23 14.90 -6.37
C VAL A 198 8.19 13.72 -6.31
N LEU A 199 7.66 12.50 -6.31
CA LEU A 199 8.41 11.26 -6.26
C LEU A 199 8.22 10.48 -7.57
N GLN A 200 9.29 9.91 -8.08
CA GLN A 200 9.26 8.95 -9.18
C GLN A 200 9.94 7.65 -8.81
N ARG A 201 9.29 6.53 -9.14
CA ARG A 201 9.92 5.21 -9.21
C ARG A 201 10.05 4.83 -10.67
N VAL A 202 11.28 4.65 -11.14
CA VAL A 202 11.62 4.40 -12.54
C VAL A 202 12.33 3.06 -12.64
N ALA A 203 11.81 2.11 -13.42
CA ALA A 203 12.44 0.81 -13.63
C ALA A 203 13.86 0.97 -14.20
N VAL A 204 14.78 0.14 -13.71
CA VAL A 204 16.12 -0.01 -14.30
C VAL A 204 15.96 -0.80 -15.60
N GLU A 205 16.53 -0.28 -16.69
CA GLU A 205 16.60 -0.98 -17.98
C GLU A 205 17.43 -2.27 -17.92
#